data_AF-A0A971W3W8-F1
#
_entry.id   AF-A0A971W3W8-F1
#
_cell.length_a   1.000
_cell.length_b   1.000
_cell.length_c   1.000
_cell.angle_alpha   90.00
_cell.angle_beta   90.00
_cell.angle_gamma   90.00
#
_symmetry.space_group_name_H-M   'P 1'
#
loop_
_entity.id
_entity.type
_entity.pdbx_description
1 polymer ?
#
loop_
_entity_poly.entity_id
_entity_poly.type
_entity_poly.pdbx_seq_one_letter_code
_entity_poly.pdbx_strand_id
1 'polypeptide(L)'
;MNRLILWIMILTMVFSLSACQGEQTSPAGKDVPVNQTTDEKAPDRENQNPSGEQVAYYFTGGLLLGSYDESGWHSLCDTSDDYTATTGDASDFYARELLEVPEYHVYKDQTLLGDARSIIWLTEEDFGLGSFESEGVKEKFSQYGELYYFEGNSLTSHRIFSLPTTLGNELSDLKIPQYSFWTYFPIGENWSYQQNQGILVTNSDSISFLSDIKKNVPSTTEAKNALKKLFADAGMGNTVMRFVQGFKGDFDGDGREEYVFAANHPNPEENNNWPIIEGEGTKDDVGTFSVLLYQDDDGKIQLLHSDLRRFKAGPVTFSGGQYGILDINHCHTLKLTDIADLNGDGKYEFIIKIGLWEGGYDQVYAQNQQGTYEVVMRSNSGI
;
A
#
# COMPACT_ATOMS: atom_id res chain seq x y z
N MET A 1 -1.12 36.46 -32.24
CA MET A 1 -0.90 36.29 -30.79
C MET A 1 -0.87 34.82 -30.31
N ASN A 2 -1.09 33.80 -31.15
CA ASN A 2 -1.14 32.38 -30.72
C ASN A 2 0.03 31.50 -31.19
N ARG A 3 1.15 32.09 -31.63
CA ARG A 3 2.36 31.31 -31.97
C ARG A 3 3.55 31.62 -31.06
N LEU A 4 3.58 32.76 -30.38
CA LEU A 4 4.69 33.12 -29.48
C LEU A 4 4.62 32.37 -28.13
N ILE A 5 3.42 32.04 -27.66
CA ILE A 5 3.19 31.34 -26.38
C ILE A 5 3.58 29.85 -26.48
N LEU A 6 3.39 29.23 -27.65
CA LEU A 6 3.74 27.82 -27.88
C LEU A 6 5.26 27.60 -27.90
N TRP A 7 6.04 28.58 -28.40
CA TRP A 7 7.51 28.51 -28.40
C TRP A 7 8.11 28.73 -27.01
N ILE A 8 7.44 29.49 -26.13
CA ILE A 8 7.91 29.72 -24.75
C ILE A 8 7.69 28.48 -23.86
N MET A 9 6.61 27.71 -24.08
CA MET A 9 6.39 26.43 -23.37
C MET A 9 7.34 25.32 -23.83
N ILE A 10 7.72 25.27 -25.11
CA ILE A 10 8.72 24.30 -25.60
C ILE A 10 10.13 24.67 -25.10
N LEU A 11 10.45 25.96 -24.97
CA LEU A 11 11.76 26.39 -24.46
C LEU A 11 11.93 26.13 -22.95
N THR A 12 10.85 26.16 -22.16
CA THR A 12 10.91 25.84 -20.72
C THR A 12 11.06 24.34 -20.44
N MET A 13 10.56 23.46 -21.32
CA MET A 13 10.81 22.01 -21.23
C MET A 13 12.22 21.58 -21.64
N VAL A 14 12.95 22.40 -22.43
CA VAL A 14 14.32 22.06 -22.86
C VAL A 14 15.38 22.54 -21.84
N PHE A 15 15.08 23.55 -21.02
CA PHE A 15 16.02 24.01 -19.97
C PHE A 15 15.96 23.22 -18.66
N SER A 16 14.95 22.36 -18.44
CA SER A 16 14.93 21.41 -17.32
C SER A 16 15.73 20.12 -17.58
N LEU A 17 16.24 19.92 -18.81
CA LEU A 17 17.03 18.74 -19.20
C LEU A 17 18.50 19.05 -19.53
N SER A 18 19.02 20.22 -19.15
CA SER A 18 20.42 20.58 -19.41
C SER A 18 21.07 21.38 -18.28
N ALA A 19 20.84 20.94 -17.04
CA ALA A 19 21.64 21.33 -15.88
C ALA A 19 22.22 20.11 -15.16
N CYS A 20 22.75 19.15 -15.93
CA CYS A 20 23.72 18.18 -15.43
C CYS A 20 25.08 18.53 -16.04
N GLN A 21 25.79 19.47 -15.41
CA GLN A 21 27.25 19.49 -15.35
C GLN A 21 27.69 20.65 -14.46
N GLY A 22 27.93 20.32 -13.20
CA GLY A 22 28.60 21.14 -12.22
C GLY A 22 29.01 20.23 -11.08
N GLU A 23 30.23 19.69 -11.14
CA GLU A 23 30.85 18.98 -10.04
C GLU A 23 30.81 19.87 -8.79
N GLN A 24 30.03 19.46 -7.80
CA GLN A 24 30.16 19.95 -6.44
C GLN A 24 30.42 18.73 -5.56
N THR A 25 31.70 18.53 -5.26
CA THR A 25 32.20 17.54 -4.31
C THR A 25 31.52 17.77 -2.96
N SER A 26 30.56 16.91 -2.61
CA SER A 26 30.00 16.87 -1.26
C SER A 26 30.91 16.06 -0.34
N PRO A 27 31.17 16.53 0.90
CA PRO A 27 31.89 15.74 1.88
C PRO A 27 31.06 14.52 2.27
N ALA A 28 31.70 13.35 2.37
CA ALA A 28 31.08 12.15 2.92
C ALA A 28 30.65 12.41 4.37
N GLY A 29 29.35 12.48 4.62
CA GLY A 29 28.73 12.50 5.95
C GLY A 29 27.94 11.22 6.14
N LYS A 30 27.95 10.66 7.35
CA LYS A 30 27.18 9.47 7.71
C LYS A 30 25.79 9.89 8.21
N ASP A 31 24.78 9.07 7.99
CA ASP A 31 23.58 9.05 8.84
C ASP A 31 24.05 9.07 10.31
N VAL A 32 23.55 10.03 11.10
CA VAL A 32 23.99 10.22 12.48
C VAL A 32 22.97 9.54 13.41
N PRO A 33 23.26 8.34 13.93
CA PRO A 33 22.49 7.79 15.04
C PRO A 33 22.81 8.58 16.31
N VAL A 34 21.77 8.99 17.05
CA VAL A 34 21.91 9.49 18.41
C VAL A 34 21.90 8.29 19.37
N ASN A 35 22.93 8.23 20.21
CA ASN A 35 23.21 7.19 21.22
C ASN A 35 21.96 6.53 21.83
N GLN A 36 21.72 5.27 21.50
CA GLN A 36 20.96 4.36 22.35
C GLN A 36 21.90 3.82 23.43
N THR A 37 21.73 4.30 24.66
CA THR A 37 22.36 3.68 25.83
C THR A 37 21.74 2.30 26.01
N THR A 38 22.48 1.26 25.65
CA THR A 38 22.21 -0.14 25.98
C THR A 38 22.73 -0.41 27.39
N ASP A 39 21.80 -0.69 28.31
CA ASP A 39 21.97 -1.66 29.39
C ASP A 39 20.74 -1.57 30.30
N GLU A 40 19.69 -2.32 29.99
CA GLU A 40 18.78 -2.81 31.03
C GLU A 40 18.19 -4.16 30.62
N LYS A 41 18.38 -5.12 31.53
CA LYS A 41 17.89 -6.50 31.47
C LYS A 41 16.42 -6.51 31.05
N ALA A 42 16.07 -7.36 30.08
CA ALA A 42 14.70 -7.73 29.78
C ALA A 42 13.96 -8.09 31.08
N PRO A 43 12.87 -7.40 31.45
CA PRO A 43 12.02 -7.87 32.53
C PRO A 43 11.25 -9.09 32.03
N ASP A 44 11.17 -10.11 32.88
CA ASP A 44 10.37 -11.30 32.65
C ASP A 44 8.92 -10.88 32.27
N ARG A 45 8.44 -11.38 31.13
CA ARG A 45 7.03 -11.22 30.70
C ARG A 45 6.13 -12.00 31.65
N GLU A 46 5.78 -11.40 32.78
CA GLU A 46 4.55 -11.75 33.48
C GLU A 46 3.37 -11.24 32.64
N ASN A 47 2.48 -12.16 32.25
CA ASN A 47 1.20 -11.90 31.61
C ASN A 47 0.44 -10.77 32.32
N GLN A 48 0.58 -9.55 31.83
CA GLN A 48 -0.36 -8.48 32.08
C GLN A 48 -1.26 -8.41 30.86
N ASN A 49 -2.44 -9.03 30.95
CA ASN A 49 -3.58 -8.65 30.12
C ASN A 49 -3.92 -7.19 30.45
N PRO A 50 -3.74 -6.22 29.54
CA PRO A 50 -4.35 -4.91 29.71
C PRO A 50 -5.80 -5.06 29.23
N SER A 51 -6.73 -5.23 30.16
CA SER A 51 -8.17 -5.29 29.89
C SER A 51 -8.76 -3.90 29.61
N GLY A 52 -8.18 -3.18 28.67
CA GLY A 52 -8.81 -2.06 27.97
C GLY A 52 -8.50 -2.27 26.50
N GLU A 53 -9.52 -2.54 25.69
CA GLU A 53 -9.34 -2.91 24.28
C GLU A 53 -8.62 -1.78 23.54
N GLN A 54 -7.34 -1.97 23.29
CA GLN A 54 -6.49 -1.01 22.61
C GLN A 54 -6.84 -1.06 21.12
N VAL A 55 -7.17 0.09 20.53
CA VAL A 55 -7.39 0.22 19.09
C VAL A 55 -6.12 -0.23 18.35
N ALA A 56 -6.29 -1.14 17.39
CA ALA A 56 -5.20 -1.63 16.56
C ALA A 56 -5.14 -0.82 15.26
N TYR A 57 -4.05 -0.10 15.03
CA TYR A 57 -3.77 0.62 13.80
C TYR A 57 -2.92 -0.23 12.86
N TYR A 58 -3.16 -0.13 11.56
CA TYR A 58 -2.46 -0.91 10.54
C TYR A 58 -1.86 -0.04 9.46
N PHE A 59 -0.60 -0.30 9.11
CA PHE A 59 0.11 0.37 8.04
C PHE A 59 0.75 -0.60 7.07
N THR A 60 0.76 -0.26 5.79
CA THR A 60 1.48 -0.98 4.74
C THR A 60 2.49 -0.07 4.07
N GLY A 61 3.76 -0.46 4.14
CA GLY A 61 4.85 0.33 3.62
C GLY A 61 4.94 1.75 4.17
N GLY A 62 4.32 2.06 5.32
CA GLY A 62 4.21 3.41 5.88
C GLY A 62 2.86 4.11 5.66
N LEU A 63 2.00 3.60 4.78
CA LEU A 63 0.65 4.11 4.58
C LEU A 63 -0.28 3.62 5.67
N LEU A 64 -0.96 4.50 6.40
CA LEU A 64 -2.05 4.10 7.30
C LEU A 64 -3.23 3.57 6.47
N LEU A 65 -3.61 2.32 6.72
CA LEU A 65 -4.78 1.67 6.13
C LEU A 65 -6.06 2.01 6.90
N GLY A 66 -5.94 2.02 8.22
CA GLY A 66 -7.09 2.15 9.11
C GLY A 66 -6.82 1.52 10.47
N SER A 67 -7.89 1.11 11.13
CA SER A 67 -7.83 0.45 12.44
C SER A 67 -8.91 -0.61 12.64
N TYR A 68 -8.76 -1.39 13.70
CA TYR A 68 -9.74 -2.33 14.21
C TYR A 68 -9.94 -2.13 15.72
N ASP A 69 -11.19 -2.16 16.16
CA ASP A 69 -11.59 -2.10 17.57
C ASP A 69 -12.90 -2.89 17.84
N GLU A 70 -13.48 -2.74 19.04
CA GLU A 70 -14.76 -3.34 19.45
C GLU A 70 -15.92 -3.10 18.47
N SER A 71 -15.90 -1.97 17.76
CA SER A 71 -16.93 -1.58 16.79
C SER A 71 -16.68 -2.16 15.40
N GLY A 72 -15.50 -2.74 15.16
CA GLY A 72 -15.11 -3.40 13.92
C GLY A 72 -14.02 -2.64 13.17
N TRP A 73 -14.05 -2.77 11.85
CA TRP A 73 -13.06 -2.18 10.95
C TRP A 73 -13.37 -0.70 10.66
N HIS A 74 -12.32 0.12 10.65
CA HIS A 74 -12.39 1.55 10.33
C HIS A 74 -11.35 1.87 9.26
N SER A 75 -11.78 2.32 8.09
CA SER A 75 -10.89 2.63 6.96
C SER A 75 -10.45 4.09 6.98
N LEU A 76 -9.17 4.37 6.65
CA LEU A 76 -8.71 5.76 6.46
C LEU A 76 -9.39 6.43 5.27
N CYS A 77 -9.48 5.72 4.14
CA CYS A 77 -10.12 6.18 2.92
C CYS A 77 -11.47 5.51 2.69
N ASP A 78 -12.32 6.13 1.88
CA ASP A 78 -13.55 5.50 1.42
C ASP A 78 -13.25 4.16 0.71
N THR A 79 -13.90 3.10 1.17
CA THR A 79 -13.76 1.76 0.59
C THR A 79 -14.69 1.54 -0.60
N SER A 80 -15.60 2.48 -0.88
CA SER A 80 -16.49 2.41 -2.03
C SER A 80 -15.71 2.46 -3.36
N ASP A 81 -16.27 1.81 -4.38
CA ASP A 81 -15.69 1.79 -5.74
C ASP A 81 -15.73 3.17 -6.44
N ASP A 82 -16.32 4.20 -5.82
CA ASP A 82 -16.47 5.53 -6.38
C ASP A 82 -15.45 6.53 -5.82
N TYR A 83 -14.31 6.64 -6.51
CA TYR A 83 -13.25 7.62 -6.24
C TYR A 83 -13.70 9.09 -6.26
N THR A 84 -14.94 9.38 -6.70
CA THR A 84 -15.48 10.74 -6.76
C THR A 84 -16.38 11.09 -5.57
N ALA A 85 -16.72 10.13 -4.70
CA ALA A 85 -17.51 10.36 -3.50
C ALA A 85 -16.62 10.96 -2.39
N THR A 86 -16.75 12.26 -2.16
CA THR A 86 -15.95 13.01 -1.18
C THR A 86 -16.34 12.77 0.29
N THR A 87 -17.28 11.85 0.56
CA THR A 87 -17.81 11.51 1.89
C THR A 87 -18.40 10.10 1.86
N GLY A 88 -17.57 9.09 1.65
CA GLY A 88 -17.96 7.69 1.82
C GLY A 88 -17.85 7.20 3.27
N ASP A 89 -17.46 5.95 3.46
CA ASP A 89 -17.36 5.28 4.78
C ASP A 89 -16.01 5.48 5.51
N ALA A 90 -15.24 6.49 5.08
CA ALA A 90 -13.98 6.85 5.72
C ALA A 90 -14.17 7.29 7.17
N SER A 91 -13.28 6.80 8.05
CA SER A 91 -13.25 7.15 9.47
C SER A 91 -12.30 8.31 9.75
N ASP A 92 -12.54 9.00 10.87
CA ASP A 92 -11.67 10.07 11.34
C ASP A 92 -10.56 9.49 12.21
N PHE A 93 -9.32 9.81 11.87
CA PHE A 93 -8.13 9.48 12.66
C PHE A 93 -7.46 10.77 13.11
N TYR A 94 -6.76 10.73 14.24
CA TYR A 94 -6.14 11.92 14.83
C TYR A 94 -4.65 11.69 15.11
N ALA A 95 -3.84 12.76 14.98
CA ALA A 95 -2.40 12.70 15.20
C ALA A 95 -2.03 12.14 16.58
N ARG A 96 -2.81 12.47 17.62
CA ARG A 96 -2.60 11.96 18.98
C ARG A 96 -2.71 10.44 19.05
N GLU A 97 -3.64 9.85 18.29
CA GLU A 97 -3.93 8.42 18.34
C GLU A 97 -2.74 7.61 17.87
N LEU A 98 -2.08 8.08 16.81
CA LEU A 98 -0.92 7.40 16.23
C LEU A 98 0.37 7.61 17.06
N LEU A 99 0.45 8.70 17.83
CA LEU A 99 1.62 9.08 18.62
C LEU A 99 1.58 8.59 20.07
N GLU A 100 0.39 8.39 20.64
CA GLU A 100 0.22 7.90 22.02
C GLU A 100 0.41 6.38 22.15
N VAL A 101 0.52 5.67 21.03
CA VAL A 101 0.89 4.26 20.98
C VAL A 101 2.31 4.06 21.54
N PRO A 102 2.56 3.07 22.42
CA PRO A 102 3.88 2.85 23.00
C PRO A 102 4.94 2.39 21.99
N GLU A 103 4.59 1.47 21.11
CA GLU A 103 5.46 0.94 20.05
C GLU A 103 4.62 0.32 18.93
N TYR A 104 5.23 0.16 17.76
CA TYR A 104 4.66 -0.54 16.62
C TYR A 104 5.51 -1.75 16.24
N HIS A 105 4.89 -2.91 16.07
CA HIS A 105 5.53 -4.13 15.58
C HIS A 105 5.67 -4.07 14.06
N VAL A 106 6.90 -4.21 13.57
CA VAL A 106 7.22 -4.11 12.14
C VAL A 106 7.49 -5.50 11.57
N TYR A 107 6.67 -5.92 10.62
CA TYR A 107 6.76 -7.20 9.94
C TYR A 107 7.23 -7.04 8.50
N LYS A 108 7.97 -8.03 8.01
CA LYS A 108 8.31 -8.17 6.59
C LYS A 108 8.34 -9.63 6.21
N ASP A 109 7.72 -9.96 5.08
CA ASP A 109 7.61 -11.34 4.61
C ASP A 109 7.12 -12.30 5.73
N GLN A 110 6.10 -11.85 6.48
CA GLN A 110 5.49 -12.60 7.60
C GLN A 110 6.41 -12.85 8.81
N THR A 111 7.53 -12.11 8.90
CA THR A 111 8.50 -12.21 10.00
C THR A 111 8.58 -10.89 10.75
N LEU A 112 8.54 -10.94 12.08
CA LEU A 112 8.80 -9.76 12.93
C LEU A 112 10.26 -9.31 12.75
N LEU A 113 10.43 -8.08 12.27
CA LEU A 113 11.75 -7.44 12.18
C LEU A 113 12.15 -6.77 13.49
N GLY A 114 11.18 -6.27 14.25
CA GLY A 114 11.38 -5.64 15.55
C GLY A 114 10.31 -4.59 15.85
N ASP A 115 10.49 -3.91 16.98
CA ASP A 115 9.54 -2.91 17.48
C ASP A 115 10.07 -1.49 17.22
N ALA A 116 9.28 -0.69 16.53
CA ALA A 116 9.54 0.73 16.30
C ALA A 116 9.01 1.54 17.49
N ARG A 117 9.92 2.21 18.20
CA ARG A 117 9.62 3.14 19.31
C ARG A 117 9.70 4.60 18.89
N SER A 118 9.65 4.84 17.59
CA SER A 118 9.59 6.16 17.00
C SER A 118 8.88 6.10 15.66
N ILE A 119 8.35 7.24 15.22
CA ILE A 119 7.88 7.44 13.85
C ILE A 119 8.54 8.66 13.25
N ILE A 120 8.80 8.63 11.94
CA ILE A 120 9.26 9.79 11.18
C ILE A 120 8.14 10.24 10.27
N TRP A 121 7.80 11.52 10.35
CA TRP A 121 6.63 12.08 9.68
C TRP A 121 6.93 13.47 9.10
N LEU A 122 6.45 13.72 7.89
CA LEU A 122 6.43 15.04 7.25
C LEU A 122 5.48 16.00 7.97
N THR A 123 6.02 16.87 8.81
CA THR A 123 5.24 17.90 9.54
C THR A 123 5.65 19.34 9.21
N GLU A 124 6.65 19.53 8.34
CA GLU A 124 7.25 20.85 8.10
C GLU A 124 6.74 21.56 6.84
N GLU A 125 5.78 20.95 6.15
CA GLU A 125 5.11 21.50 4.97
C GLU A 125 3.62 21.70 5.28
N ASP A 126 3.15 22.94 5.18
CA ASP A 126 1.73 23.30 5.36
C ASP A 126 0.91 23.02 4.08
N PHE A 127 1.50 22.35 3.08
CA PHE A 127 0.88 21.94 1.82
C PHE A 127 1.56 20.69 1.27
N GLY A 128 0.79 19.74 0.74
CA GLY A 128 1.32 18.54 0.07
C GLY A 128 0.67 17.23 0.53
N LEU A 129 0.94 16.15 -0.22
CA LEU A 129 0.42 14.80 0.08
C LEU A 129 0.98 14.31 1.41
N GLY A 130 0.10 13.95 2.35
CA GLY A 130 0.47 13.50 3.70
C GLY A 130 0.90 14.60 4.66
N SER A 131 0.82 15.88 4.25
CA SER A 131 1.06 17.04 5.09
C SER A 131 -0.27 17.55 5.68
N PHE A 132 -0.18 18.29 6.79
CA PHE A 132 -1.36 18.92 7.35
C PHE A 132 -1.62 20.25 6.66
N GLU A 133 -2.73 20.36 5.94
CA GLU A 133 -3.15 21.59 5.25
C GLU A 133 -3.61 22.71 6.20
N SER A 134 -3.30 22.60 7.49
CA SER A 134 -3.70 23.55 8.53
C SER A 134 -2.54 24.49 8.87
N GLU A 135 -2.80 25.80 8.80
CA GLU A 135 -1.81 26.84 9.08
C GLU A 135 -1.19 26.70 10.49
N GLY A 136 0.15 26.77 10.56
CA GLY A 136 0.90 26.80 11.81
C GLY A 136 1.02 25.45 12.54
N VAL A 137 0.72 24.34 11.86
CA VAL A 137 0.87 22.99 12.42
C VAL A 137 2.35 22.65 12.67
N LYS A 138 3.24 23.08 11.77
CA LYS A 138 4.70 22.95 11.90
C LYS A 138 5.21 23.47 13.24
N GLU A 139 4.89 24.71 13.61
CA GLU A 139 5.35 25.33 14.85
C GLU A 139 4.81 24.59 16.08
N LYS A 140 3.56 24.13 16.03
CA LYS A 140 2.94 23.37 17.12
C LYS A 140 3.60 22.01 17.33
N PHE A 141 3.97 21.29 16.26
CA PHE A 141 4.68 20.01 16.37
C PHE A 141 6.12 20.15 16.85
N SER A 142 6.72 21.34 16.74
CA SER A 142 8.14 21.53 17.03
C SER A 142 8.57 21.24 18.45
N GLN A 143 7.63 21.26 19.40
CA GLN A 143 7.86 20.92 20.80
C GLN A 143 7.78 19.42 21.12
N TYR A 144 7.29 18.60 20.18
CA TYR A 144 7.02 17.17 20.40
C TYR A 144 7.97 16.23 19.63
N GLY A 145 8.64 16.73 18.59
CA GLY A 145 9.54 15.92 17.76
C GLY A 145 10.76 16.70 17.29
N GLU A 146 11.84 15.99 16.99
CA GLU A 146 13.10 16.56 16.51
C GLU A 146 13.12 16.60 14.98
N LEU A 147 13.76 17.61 14.38
CA LEU A 147 13.91 17.66 12.93
C LEU A 147 14.73 16.46 12.44
N TYR A 148 14.20 15.77 11.43
CA TYR A 148 14.82 14.63 10.79
C TYR A 148 15.07 14.91 9.31
N TYR A 149 16.31 14.64 8.87
CA TYR A 149 16.74 14.82 7.49
C TYR A 149 17.24 13.51 6.93
N PHE A 150 16.72 13.13 5.77
CA PHE A 150 17.21 11.99 5.02
C PHE A 150 18.51 12.34 4.30
N GLU A 151 19.50 11.44 4.34
CA GLU A 151 20.73 11.61 3.56
C GLU A 151 20.39 11.79 2.07
N GLY A 152 20.96 12.83 1.45
CA GLY A 152 20.76 13.13 0.03
C GLY A 152 19.41 13.76 -0.34
N ASN A 153 18.48 13.95 0.60
CA ASN A 153 17.19 14.60 0.36
C ASN A 153 17.07 15.88 1.19
N SER A 154 17.37 17.02 0.56
CA SER A 154 17.41 18.33 1.22
C SER A 154 16.12 19.15 1.09
N LEU A 155 15.08 18.61 0.45
CA LEU A 155 13.91 19.41 0.07
C LEU A 155 12.68 19.22 0.96
N THR A 156 12.61 18.11 1.71
CA THR A 156 11.47 17.79 2.60
C THR A 156 11.96 17.63 4.03
N SER A 157 11.44 18.43 4.96
CA SER A 157 11.85 18.37 6.36
C SER A 157 10.86 17.50 7.14
N HIS A 158 11.35 16.45 7.78
CA HIS A 158 10.52 15.57 8.60
C HIS A 158 10.76 15.86 10.08
N ARG A 159 9.92 15.30 10.94
CA ARG A 159 10.20 15.16 12.36
C ARG A 159 10.21 13.70 12.77
N ILE A 160 11.10 13.37 13.69
CA ILE A 160 11.09 12.11 14.42
C ILE A 160 10.44 12.33 15.78
N PHE A 161 9.48 11.48 16.11
CA PHE A 161 8.77 11.48 17.39
C PHE A 161 9.14 10.20 18.13
N SER A 162 9.50 10.31 19.41
CA SER A 162 9.63 9.13 20.27
C SER A 162 8.24 8.66 20.68
N LEU A 163 8.03 7.36 20.80
CA LEU A 163 6.76 6.78 21.22
C LEU A 163 6.84 6.30 22.67
N PRO A 164 5.77 6.49 23.48
CA PRO A 164 4.60 7.31 23.18
C PRO A 164 4.92 8.81 23.32
N THR A 165 4.23 9.64 22.54
CA THR A 165 4.23 11.10 22.65
C THR A 165 2.82 11.60 22.91
N THR A 166 2.62 12.27 24.04
CA THR A 166 1.35 12.95 24.35
C THR A 166 1.35 14.37 23.78
N LEU A 167 0.46 14.61 22.82
CA LEU A 167 0.28 15.95 22.26
C LEU A 167 -0.52 16.86 23.20
N GLY A 168 -0.26 18.16 23.12
CA GLY A 168 -1.06 19.18 23.80
C GLY A 168 -2.40 19.42 23.10
N ASN A 169 -3.30 20.14 23.79
CA ASN A 169 -4.64 20.44 23.30
C ASN A 169 -4.66 21.21 21.96
N GLU A 170 -3.57 21.90 21.60
CA GLU A 170 -3.41 22.61 20.34
C GLU A 170 -3.34 21.69 19.10
N LEU A 171 -3.09 20.40 19.32
CA LEU A 171 -2.95 19.35 18.29
C LEU A 171 -3.84 18.13 18.58
N SER A 172 -4.59 18.11 19.71
CA SER A 172 -5.39 16.94 20.11
C SER A 172 -6.46 16.57 19.10
N ASP A 173 -6.99 17.56 18.38
CA ASP A 173 -8.05 17.40 17.39
C ASP A 173 -7.51 17.49 15.96
N LEU A 174 -6.18 17.41 15.79
CA LEU A 174 -5.56 17.45 14.48
C LEU A 174 -5.84 16.14 13.73
N LYS A 175 -6.76 16.22 12.78
CA LYS A 175 -7.22 15.10 11.96
C LYS A 175 -6.18 14.70 10.92
N ILE A 176 -5.99 13.39 10.76
CA ILE A 176 -5.22 12.78 9.68
C ILE A 176 -6.01 12.91 8.36
N PRO A 177 -5.38 13.35 7.26
CA PRO A 177 -6.06 13.45 5.97
C PRO A 177 -6.66 12.11 5.51
N GLN A 178 -7.95 12.12 5.15
CA GLN A 178 -8.69 10.93 4.70
C GLN A 178 -8.35 10.48 3.27
N TYR A 179 -7.42 11.15 2.59
CA TYR A 179 -6.90 10.73 1.30
C TYR A 179 -5.68 9.80 1.44
N SER A 180 -4.70 10.18 2.27
CA SER A 180 -3.52 9.36 2.53
C SER A 180 -2.74 9.89 3.73
N PHE A 181 -2.05 8.98 4.41
CA PHE A 181 -1.14 9.30 5.49
C PHE A 181 0.09 8.42 5.41
N TRP A 182 1.28 9.03 5.28
CA TRP A 182 2.54 8.31 5.17
C TRP A 182 3.47 8.63 6.34
N THR A 183 4.02 7.58 6.94
CA THR A 183 5.06 7.67 7.97
C THR A 183 6.12 6.59 7.78
N TYR A 184 7.26 6.77 8.45
CA TYR A 184 8.32 5.77 8.50
C TYR A 184 8.48 5.22 9.91
N PHE A 185 8.87 3.94 9.99
CA PHE A 185 9.07 3.21 11.24
C PHE A 185 10.54 2.81 11.41
N PRO A 186 11.36 3.61 12.11
CA PRO A 186 12.75 3.28 12.38
C PRO A 186 12.91 2.04 13.25
N ILE A 187 13.70 1.08 12.77
CA ILE A 187 14.06 -0.14 13.51
C ILE A 187 15.56 -0.41 13.41
N GLY A 188 16.19 -0.68 14.55
CA GLY A 188 17.62 -0.95 14.66
C GLY A 188 18.54 0.26 14.47
N GLU A 189 19.84 0.06 14.71
CA GLU A 189 20.84 1.14 14.74
C GLU A 189 21.24 1.67 13.35
N ASN A 190 21.02 0.91 12.27
CA ASN A 190 21.40 1.26 10.89
C ASN A 190 20.16 1.47 10.01
N TRP A 191 19.17 2.17 10.53
CA TRP A 191 17.91 2.36 9.82
C TRP A 191 18.09 3.22 8.55
N SER A 192 17.34 2.90 7.48
CA SER A 192 17.20 3.72 6.28
C SER A 192 15.78 3.71 5.73
N TYR A 193 15.40 4.75 4.99
CA TYR A 193 14.06 4.88 4.41
C TYR A 193 13.66 3.72 3.49
N GLN A 194 14.62 3.00 2.90
CA GLN A 194 14.36 1.83 2.05
C GLN A 194 13.74 0.66 2.82
N GLN A 195 13.97 0.58 4.14
CA GLN A 195 13.37 -0.46 4.98
C GLN A 195 11.86 -0.30 5.14
N ASN A 196 11.30 0.87 4.84
CA ASN A 196 9.85 1.10 4.85
C ASN A 196 9.15 0.41 3.69
N GLN A 197 9.86 -0.18 2.72
CA GLN A 197 9.24 -0.83 1.58
C GLN A 197 8.85 -2.28 1.89
N GLY A 198 7.56 -2.59 1.66
CA GLY A 198 7.00 -3.94 1.78
C GLY A 198 6.95 -4.45 3.22
N ILE A 199 6.72 -3.54 4.18
CA ILE A 199 6.49 -3.89 5.58
C ILE A 199 5.01 -3.78 5.91
N LEU A 200 4.56 -4.59 6.86
CA LEU A 200 3.27 -4.47 7.54
C LEU A 200 3.56 -4.02 8.97
N VAL A 201 2.86 -3.01 9.46
CA VAL A 201 3.11 -2.42 10.77
C VAL A 201 1.82 -2.30 11.55
N THR A 202 1.84 -2.68 12.82
CA THR A 202 0.69 -2.55 13.72
C THR A 202 1.14 -2.43 15.17
N ASN A 203 0.31 -1.83 16.02
CA ASN A 203 0.48 -1.86 17.47
C ASN A 203 -0.29 -3.01 18.14
N SER A 204 -0.85 -3.93 17.35
CA SER A 204 -1.54 -5.10 17.87
C SER A 204 -0.61 -6.28 18.08
N ASP A 205 -0.75 -6.92 19.25
CA ASP A 205 -0.15 -8.22 19.57
C ASP A 205 -0.96 -9.39 18.99
N SER A 206 -2.18 -9.15 18.48
CA SER A 206 -3.07 -10.21 17.97
C SER A 206 -2.69 -10.73 16.59
N ILE A 207 -1.85 -10.02 15.86
CA ILE A 207 -1.54 -10.34 14.47
C ILE A 207 -0.89 -11.71 14.36
N SER A 208 -1.41 -12.54 13.44
CA SER A 208 -0.85 -13.86 13.18
C SER A 208 -0.74 -14.15 11.68
N PHE A 209 0.22 -15.00 11.32
CA PHE A 209 0.47 -15.40 9.94
C PHE A 209 0.29 -16.91 9.80
N LEU A 210 -0.30 -17.32 8.68
CA LEU A 210 -0.51 -18.74 8.40
C LEU A 210 0.84 -19.43 8.15
N SER A 211 1.25 -20.30 9.09
CA SER A 211 2.57 -20.96 9.06
C SER A 211 2.75 -21.95 7.90
N ASP A 212 1.66 -22.61 7.47
CA ASP A 212 1.69 -23.67 6.45
C ASP A 212 1.20 -23.20 5.06
N ILE A 213 1.22 -21.89 4.79
CA ILE A 213 0.77 -21.35 3.51
C ILE A 213 1.63 -21.84 2.33
N LYS A 214 0.99 -22.43 1.32
CA LYS A 214 1.66 -22.84 0.09
C LYS A 214 1.63 -21.70 -0.91
N LYS A 215 2.82 -21.22 -1.30
CA LYS A 215 3.00 -20.13 -2.27
C LYS A 215 3.26 -20.69 -3.68
N ASN A 216 2.98 -19.89 -4.71
CA ASN A 216 3.16 -20.23 -6.13
C ASN A 216 2.39 -21.48 -6.59
N VAL A 217 1.21 -21.73 -6.03
CA VAL A 217 0.37 -22.85 -6.48
C VAL A 217 -0.21 -22.56 -7.87
N PRO A 218 -0.28 -23.56 -8.77
CA PRO A 218 -0.90 -23.37 -10.08
C PRO A 218 -2.38 -23.03 -9.99
N SER A 219 -2.90 -22.27 -10.96
CA SER A 219 -4.33 -21.97 -11.01
C SER A 219 -5.18 -23.20 -11.31
N THR A 220 -6.30 -23.29 -10.58
CA THR A 220 -7.32 -24.34 -10.70
C THR A 220 -8.13 -24.21 -11.99
N THR A 221 -8.99 -25.19 -12.27
CA THR A 221 -9.91 -25.14 -13.42
C THR A 221 -10.98 -24.07 -13.19
N GLU A 222 -11.46 -23.96 -11.96
CA GLU A 222 -12.50 -23.03 -11.51
C GLU A 222 -12.03 -21.58 -11.66
N ALA A 223 -10.81 -21.26 -11.19
CA ALA A 223 -10.22 -19.93 -11.34
C ALA A 223 -10.00 -19.55 -12.81
N LYS A 224 -9.52 -20.49 -13.64
CA LYS A 224 -9.37 -20.27 -15.10
C LYS A 224 -10.71 -20.00 -15.78
N ASN A 225 -11.75 -20.73 -15.40
CA ASN A 225 -13.09 -20.56 -15.96
C ASN A 225 -13.70 -19.22 -15.54
N ALA A 226 -13.52 -18.81 -14.28
CA ALA A 226 -13.95 -17.50 -13.79
C ALA A 226 -13.27 -16.36 -14.57
N LEU A 227 -11.95 -16.40 -14.69
CA LEU A 227 -11.21 -15.37 -15.43
C LEU A 227 -11.57 -15.33 -16.92
N LYS A 228 -11.72 -16.50 -17.55
CA LYS A 228 -12.19 -16.60 -18.95
C LYS A 228 -13.57 -15.99 -19.14
N LYS A 229 -14.49 -16.23 -18.20
CA LYS A 229 -15.83 -15.64 -18.22
C LYS A 229 -15.76 -14.12 -18.08
N LEU A 230 -14.97 -13.60 -17.13
CA LEU A 230 -14.76 -12.16 -16.96
C LEU A 230 -14.24 -11.49 -18.24
N PHE A 231 -13.25 -12.10 -18.90
CA PHE A 231 -12.73 -11.58 -20.16
C PHE A 231 -13.77 -11.58 -21.28
N ALA A 232 -14.57 -12.65 -21.39
CA ALA A 232 -15.63 -12.71 -22.38
C ALA A 232 -16.70 -11.63 -22.13
N ASP A 233 -17.14 -11.47 -20.88
CA ASP A 233 -18.16 -10.51 -20.48
C ASP A 233 -17.68 -9.05 -20.69
N ALA A 234 -16.39 -8.78 -20.51
CA ALA A 234 -15.76 -7.47 -20.76
C ALA A 234 -15.41 -7.22 -22.26
N GLY A 235 -15.71 -8.15 -23.16
CA GLY A 235 -15.38 -8.04 -24.59
C GLY A 235 -13.88 -8.09 -24.87
N MET A 236 -13.11 -8.77 -24.02
CA MET A 236 -11.67 -8.98 -24.15
C MET A 236 -11.28 -10.48 -24.13
N GLY A 237 -12.18 -11.33 -24.62
CA GLY A 237 -12.09 -12.80 -24.53
C GLY A 237 -10.89 -13.44 -25.24
N ASN A 238 -10.18 -12.71 -26.09
CA ASN A 238 -8.96 -13.19 -26.76
C ASN A 238 -7.68 -12.84 -25.99
N THR A 239 -7.78 -12.14 -24.85
CA THR A 239 -6.66 -11.81 -23.97
C THR A 239 -6.06 -13.07 -23.37
N VAL A 240 -4.73 -13.18 -23.39
CA VAL A 240 -4.01 -14.27 -22.73
C VAL A 240 -4.13 -14.13 -21.21
N MET A 241 -4.67 -15.15 -20.55
CA MET A 241 -4.75 -15.21 -19.09
C MET A 241 -3.36 -15.42 -18.49
N ARG A 242 -3.05 -14.70 -17.41
CA ARG A 242 -1.78 -14.78 -16.70
C ARG A 242 -1.99 -14.65 -15.20
N PHE A 243 -1.90 -15.79 -14.51
CA PHE A 243 -1.86 -15.85 -13.06
C PHE A 243 -0.43 -15.61 -12.59
N VAL A 244 -0.22 -14.59 -11.75
CA VAL A 244 1.11 -14.16 -11.30
C VAL A 244 1.41 -14.58 -9.86
N GLN A 245 0.37 -14.77 -9.05
CA GLN A 245 0.50 -15.32 -7.70
C GLN A 245 -0.64 -16.33 -7.46
N GLY A 246 -0.33 -17.37 -6.71
CA GLY A 246 -1.28 -18.36 -6.24
C GLY A 246 -0.88 -18.79 -4.84
N PHE A 247 -1.85 -18.77 -3.93
CA PHE A 247 -1.68 -19.20 -2.54
C PHE A 247 -2.71 -20.27 -2.20
N LYS A 248 -2.34 -21.18 -1.30
CA LYS A 248 -3.23 -22.18 -0.73
C LYS A 248 -3.03 -22.27 0.78
N GLY A 249 -4.12 -22.26 1.53
CA GLY A 249 -4.11 -22.30 2.99
C GLY A 249 -5.54 -22.30 3.55
N ASP A 250 -5.67 -22.57 4.85
CA ASP A 250 -6.90 -22.44 5.61
C ASP A 250 -7.10 -20.96 5.95
N PHE A 251 -7.84 -20.24 5.10
CA PHE A 251 -7.98 -18.79 5.22
C PHE A 251 -9.18 -18.37 6.06
N ASP A 252 -10.16 -19.25 6.25
CA ASP A 252 -11.37 -18.97 7.03
C ASP A 252 -11.43 -19.72 8.39
N GLY A 253 -10.42 -20.53 8.68
CA GLY A 253 -10.22 -21.20 9.96
C GLY A 253 -11.08 -22.45 10.15
N ASP A 254 -11.66 -23.00 9.08
CA ASP A 254 -12.55 -24.17 9.16
C ASP A 254 -11.80 -25.52 9.13
N GLY A 255 -10.47 -25.49 8.94
CA GLY A 255 -9.60 -26.66 8.85
C GLY A 255 -9.44 -27.23 7.45
N ARG A 256 -10.00 -26.60 6.42
CA ARG A 256 -9.85 -26.96 5.00
C ARG A 256 -8.91 -25.98 4.33
N GLU A 257 -8.60 -26.23 3.06
CA GLU A 257 -7.64 -25.39 2.34
C GLU A 257 -8.32 -24.75 1.13
N GLU A 258 -8.29 -23.42 1.11
CA GLU A 258 -8.82 -22.56 0.06
C GLU A 258 -7.67 -22.01 -0.80
N TYR A 259 -8.01 -21.24 -1.83
CA TYR A 259 -7.03 -20.63 -2.71
C TYR A 259 -7.27 -19.15 -2.92
N VAL A 260 -6.17 -18.41 -3.08
CA VAL A 260 -6.20 -17.02 -3.54
C VAL A 260 -5.31 -16.88 -4.77
N PHE A 261 -5.81 -16.24 -5.81
CA PHE A 261 -5.11 -16.06 -7.07
C PHE A 261 -5.09 -14.60 -7.50
N ALA A 262 -3.90 -14.08 -7.78
CA ALA A 262 -3.71 -12.79 -8.45
C ALA A 262 -3.39 -13.02 -9.93
N ALA A 263 -4.09 -12.33 -10.82
CA ALA A 263 -3.87 -12.39 -12.26
C ALA A 263 -3.68 -10.99 -12.82
N ASN A 264 -2.64 -10.79 -13.64
CA ASN A 264 -2.31 -9.51 -14.23
C ASN A 264 -1.79 -9.64 -15.67
N HIS A 265 -2.06 -8.62 -16.47
CA HIS A 265 -1.24 -8.34 -17.64
C HIS A 265 0.23 -8.06 -17.25
N PRO A 266 1.19 -8.21 -18.17
CA PRO A 266 2.59 -7.93 -17.88
C PRO A 266 2.93 -6.44 -18.04
N ASN A 267 3.82 -5.95 -17.17
CA ASN A 267 4.44 -4.62 -17.23
C ASN A 267 5.96 -4.79 -17.12
N PRO A 268 6.65 -5.20 -18.19
CA PRO A 268 8.07 -5.51 -18.10
C PRO A 268 8.90 -4.22 -18.04
N GLU A 269 9.99 -4.26 -17.27
CA GLU A 269 10.94 -3.13 -17.15
C GLU A 269 11.49 -2.70 -18.51
N GLU A 270 11.70 -3.65 -19.42
CA GLU A 270 12.19 -3.40 -20.78
C GLU A 270 11.24 -2.58 -21.67
N ASN A 271 9.96 -2.47 -21.27
CA ASN A 271 8.99 -1.56 -21.88
C ASN A 271 8.80 -0.28 -21.05
N ASN A 272 9.80 0.13 -20.27
CA ASN A 272 9.73 1.22 -19.30
C ASN A 272 8.54 1.08 -18.33
N ASN A 273 8.19 -0.16 -17.96
CA ASN A 273 7.02 -0.50 -17.16
C ASN A 273 5.66 -0.10 -17.76
N TRP A 274 5.61 0.29 -19.04
CA TRP A 274 4.33 0.42 -19.74
C TRP A 274 3.68 -0.97 -19.90
N PRO A 275 2.35 -1.04 -19.75
CA PRO A 275 1.60 -2.27 -19.90
C PRO A 275 1.76 -2.85 -21.31
N ILE A 276 1.82 -4.18 -21.38
CA ILE A 276 1.79 -4.92 -22.64
C ILE A 276 0.57 -5.85 -22.68
N ILE A 277 0.16 -6.21 -23.89
CA ILE A 277 -0.75 -7.34 -24.13
C ILE A 277 0.08 -8.47 -24.75
N GLU A 278 -0.04 -9.67 -24.21
CA GLU A 278 0.54 -10.88 -24.81
C GLU A 278 -0.44 -11.53 -25.79
N GLY A 279 0.10 -12.06 -26.88
CA GLY A 279 -0.71 -12.72 -27.90
C GLY A 279 0.07 -13.16 -29.12
N GLU A 280 -0.64 -13.62 -30.13
CA GLU A 280 -0.06 -14.09 -31.39
C GLU A 280 -0.92 -13.68 -32.57
N GLY A 281 -0.30 -13.46 -33.73
CA GLY A 281 -1.00 -13.05 -34.95
C GLY A 281 -1.68 -11.69 -34.82
N THR A 282 -2.87 -11.57 -35.39
CA THR A 282 -3.72 -10.37 -35.29
C THR A 282 -5.02 -10.75 -34.57
N LYS A 283 -5.34 -10.07 -33.48
CA LYS A 283 -6.54 -10.34 -32.68
C LYS A 283 -7.28 -9.04 -32.33
N ASP A 284 -8.60 -9.10 -32.34
CA ASP A 284 -9.47 -8.13 -31.67
C ASP A 284 -9.86 -8.67 -30.29
N ASP A 285 -10.62 -7.92 -29.50
CA ASP A 285 -11.13 -8.31 -28.19
C ASP A 285 -10.00 -8.72 -27.24
N VAL A 286 -9.01 -7.82 -27.12
CA VAL A 286 -7.90 -7.93 -26.18
C VAL A 286 -7.85 -6.72 -25.24
N GLY A 287 -7.17 -6.84 -24.11
CA GLY A 287 -7.04 -5.74 -23.15
C GLY A 287 -6.00 -6.01 -22.07
N THR A 288 -5.95 -5.10 -21.10
CA THR A 288 -5.16 -5.24 -19.89
C THR A 288 -6.07 -5.53 -18.70
N PHE A 289 -5.57 -6.24 -17.71
CA PHE A 289 -6.37 -6.71 -16.58
C PHE A 289 -5.56 -6.77 -15.28
N SER A 290 -6.23 -6.58 -14.16
CA SER A 290 -5.77 -6.97 -12.82
C SER A 290 -6.96 -7.57 -12.07
N VAL A 291 -6.79 -8.78 -11.53
CA VAL A 291 -7.89 -9.55 -10.92
C VAL A 291 -7.39 -10.30 -9.68
N LEU A 292 -8.19 -10.28 -8.61
CA LEU A 292 -8.00 -11.13 -7.42
C LEU A 292 -9.21 -12.06 -7.26
N LEU A 293 -8.94 -13.36 -7.16
CA LEU A 293 -9.94 -14.39 -6.93
C LEU A 293 -9.67 -15.10 -5.61
N TYR A 294 -10.71 -15.30 -4.82
CA TYR A 294 -10.73 -16.28 -3.73
C TYR A 294 -11.55 -17.49 -4.18
N GLN A 295 -11.06 -18.68 -3.87
CA GLN A 295 -11.73 -19.95 -4.16
C GLN A 295 -11.89 -20.72 -2.85
N ASP A 296 -13.14 -20.92 -2.47
CA ASP A 296 -13.54 -21.70 -1.31
C ASP A 296 -13.24 -23.21 -1.47
N ASP A 297 -13.31 -23.98 -0.39
CA ASP A 297 -13.01 -25.41 -0.34
C ASP A 297 -13.93 -26.23 -1.26
N ASP A 298 -15.18 -25.77 -1.42
CA ASP A 298 -16.20 -26.34 -2.29
C ASP A 298 -16.03 -25.97 -3.79
N GLY A 299 -15.02 -25.14 -4.10
CA GLY A 299 -14.69 -24.70 -5.45
C GLY A 299 -15.45 -23.46 -5.93
N LYS A 300 -16.31 -22.85 -5.12
CA LYS A 300 -16.93 -21.57 -5.45
C LYS A 300 -15.88 -20.47 -5.55
N ILE A 301 -16.04 -19.62 -6.56
CA ILE A 301 -15.18 -18.45 -6.77
C ILE A 301 -15.89 -17.21 -6.26
N GLN A 302 -15.20 -16.46 -5.41
CA GLN A 302 -15.50 -15.07 -5.15
C GLN A 302 -14.53 -14.17 -5.93
N LEU A 303 -15.08 -13.21 -6.67
CA LEU A 303 -14.30 -12.14 -7.29
C LEU A 303 -14.08 -11.05 -6.25
N LEU A 304 -12.83 -10.85 -5.83
CA LEU A 304 -12.49 -9.83 -4.82
C LEU A 304 -12.18 -8.49 -5.47
N HIS A 305 -11.31 -8.51 -6.50
CA HIS A 305 -10.93 -7.31 -7.27
C HIS A 305 -10.99 -7.60 -8.76
N SER A 306 -11.40 -6.59 -9.54
CA SER A 306 -11.36 -6.65 -11.01
C SER A 306 -11.23 -5.27 -11.63
N ASP A 307 -10.14 -5.05 -12.34
CA ASP A 307 -9.99 -3.95 -13.30
C ASP A 307 -9.71 -4.55 -14.68
N LEU A 308 -10.63 -4.35 -15.63
CA LEU A 308 -10.59 -4.91 -16.98
C LEU A 308 -10.69 -3.78 -18.00
N ARG A 309 -9.63 -3.57 -18.78
CA ARG A 309 -9.55 -2.46 -19.72
C ARG A 309 -9.35 -2.98 -21.13
N ARG A 310 -10.45 -3.07 -21.88
CA ARG A 310 -10.46 -3.47 -23.29
C ARG A 310 -9.73 -2.43 -24.13
N PHE A 311 -8.84 -2.88 -25.00
CA PHE A 311 -8.19 -2.04 -26.00
C PHE A 311 -9.18 -1.74 -27.15
N LYS A 312 -9.45 -0.46 -27.43
CA LYS A 312 -10.53 -0.03 -28.34
C LYS A 312 -10.06 0.50 -29.70
N ALA A 313 -8.75 0.62 -29.94
CA ALA A 313 -8.24 1.22 -31.18
C ALA A 313 -8.32 0.30 -32.42
N GLY A 314 -8.86 -0.92 -32.26
CA GLY A 314 -8.99 -1.93 -33.31
C GLY A 314 -8.10 -3.15 -33.06
N PRO A 315 -7.99 -4.05 -34.04
CA PRO A 315 -7.21 -5.28 -33.89
C PRO A 315 -5.74 -5.01 -33.61
N VAL A 316 -5.19 -5.76 -32.66
CA VAL A 316 -3.78 -5.75 -32.28
C VAL A 316 -3.03 -6.78 -33.12
N THR A 317 -1.90 -6.40 -33.70
CA THR A 317 -0.95 -7.34 -34.33
C THR A 317 0.27 -7.49 -33.45
N PHE A 318 0.52 -8.71 -32.96
CA PHE A 318 1.60 -9.01 -32.02
C PHE A 318 2.90 -9.24 -32.76
N SER A 319 3.91 -8.41 -32.49
CA SER A 319 5.27 -8.59 -33.01
C SER A 319 6.15 -9.15 -31.89
N GLY A 320 6.66 -10.37 -32.04
CA GLY A 320 7.43 -11.03 -30.98
C GLY A 320 6.59 -11.50 -29.78
N GLY A 321 5.28 -11.70 -29.98
CA GLY A 321 4.37 -12.22 -28.96
C GLY A 321 3.74 -11.15 -28.04
N GLN A 322 4.08 -9.88 -28.26
CA GLN A 322 3.67 -8.78 -27.39
C GLN A 322 3.19 -7.58 -28.21
N TYR A 323 2.40 -6.73 -27.55
CA TYR A 323 1.99 -5.42 -28.03
C TYR A 323 2.07 -4.42 -26.88
N GLY A 324 2.92 -3.41 -27.02
CA GLY A 324 3.06 -2.35 -26.02
C GLY A 324 1.92 -1.34 -26.12
N ILE A 325 1.38 -0.94 -24.96
CA ILE A 325 0.36 0.10 -24.86
C ILE A 325 0.98 1.35 -24.23
N LEU A 326 0.99 2.45 -24.98
CA LEU A 326 1.39 3.78 -24.50
C LEU A 326 0.15 4.61 -24.16
N ASP A 327 -0.67 4.10 -23.25
CA ASP A 327 -1.89 4.75 -22.75
C ASP A 327 -1.93 4.57 -21.23
N ILE A 328 -1.94 5.69 -20.50
CA ILE A 328 -1.98 5.72 -19.03
C ILE A 328 -3.22 5.01 -18.50
N ASN A 329 -4.31 4.99 -19.27
CA ASN A 329 -5.52 4.26 -18.92
C ASN A 329 -5.33 2.75 -19.00
N HIS A 330 -4.17 2.22 -19.38
CA HIS A 330 -3.89 0.80 -19.30
C HIS A 330 -2.83 0.48 -18.22
N CYS A 331 -2.29 1.49 -17.54
CA CYS A 331 -1.35 1.32 -16.43
C CYS A 331 -2.12 0.98 -15.17
N HIS A 332 -2.28 -0.32 -14.90
CA HIS A 332 -2.83 -0.82 -13.64
C HIS A 332 -2.15 -2.15 -13.27
N THR A 333 -1.96 -2.44 -12.00
CA THR A 333 -1.43 -3.72 -11.55
C THR A 333 -2.00 -4.07 -10.20
N LEU A 334 -2.05 -5.35 -9.89
CA LEU A 334 -2.38 -5.84 -8.56
C LEU A 334 -1.22 -6.68 -8.01
N LYS A 335 -0.92 -6.52 -6.73
CA LYS A 335 -0.06 -7.45 -5.99
C LYS A 335 -0.72 -7.78 -4.66
N LEU A 336 -0.86 -9.08 -4.36
CA LEU A 336 -1.18 -9.51 -2.99
C LEU A 336 0.12 -9.43 -2.18
N THR A 337 0.18 -8.51 -1.23
CA THR A 337 1.39 -8.21 -0.46
C THR A 337 1.47 -9.09 0.78
N ASP A 338 0.36 -9.21 1.51
CA ASP A 338 0.32 -9.93 2.78
C ASP A 338 -1.00 -10.70 2.95
N ILE A 339 -0.91 -11.79 3.71
CA ILE A 339 -2.02 -12.59 4.18
C ILE A 339 -1.77 -12.81 5.67
N ALA A 340 -2.64 -12.26 6.51
CA ALA A 340 -2.49 -12.22 7.95
C ALA A 340 -3.86 -12.17 8.62
N ASP A 341 -3.99 -12.82 9.76
CA ASP A 341 -5.10 -12.63 10.69
C ASP A 341 -4.79 -11.35 11.47
N LEU A 342 -5.40 -10.24 11.05
CA LEU A 342 -5.08 -8.93 11.59
C LEU A 342 -5.81 -8.72 12.93
N ASN A 343 -7.08 -9.13 13.01
CA ASN A 343 -7.92 -8.91 14.19
C ASN A 343 -7.84 -10.03 15.24
N GLY A 344 -7.13 -11.13 14.98
CA GLY A 344 -6.95 -12.26 15.89
C GLY A 344 -8.16 -13.18 15.97
N ASP A 345 -9.07 -13.17 14.99
CA ASP A 345 -10.29 -14.00 14.99
C ASP A 345 -10.09 -15.39 14.38
N GLY A 346 -8.88 -15.69 13.89
CA GLY A 346 -8.52 -16.96 13.25
C GLY A 346 -8.84 -17.02 11.76
N LYS A 347 -9.37 -15.94 11.18
CA LYS A 347 -9.56 -15.76 9.74
C LYS A 347 -8.52 -14.81 9.20
N TYR A 348 -8.17 -14.98 7.93
CA TYR A 348 -7.07 -14.27 7.33
C TYR A 348 -7.57 -13.18 6.38
N GLU A 349 -7.12 -11.96 6.63
CA GLU A 349 -7.26 -10.82 5.74
C GLU A 349 -6.25 -10.87 4.59
N PHE A 350 -6.66 -10.28 3.46
CA PHE A 350 -5.82 -10.13 2.27
C PHE A 350 -5.48 -8.66 2.04
N ILE A 351 -4.19 -8.33 2.11
CA ILE A 351 -3.70 -6.98 1.82
C ILE A 351 -3.20 -6.96 0.37
N ILE A 352 -3.84 -6.15 -0.47
CA ILE A 352 -3.41 -5.92 -1.84
C ILE A 352 -2.88 -4.51 -2.04
N LYS A 353 -1.97 -4.39 -2.99
CA LYS A 353 -1.51 -3.13 -3.56
C LYS A 353 -1.94 -3.03 -5.01
N ILE A 354 -2.64 -1.95 -5.33
CA ILE A 354 -2.98 -1.56 -6.68
C ILE A 354 -2.04 -0.44 -7.13
N GLY A 355 -1.30 -0.67 -8.21
CA GLY A 355 -0.49 0.36 -8.85
C GLY A 355 -1.21 0.92 -10.07
N LEU A 356 -1.23 2.24 -10.21
CA LEU A 356 -1.71 3.00 -11.37
C LEU A 356 -0.55 3.86 -11.91
N TRP A 357 -0.76 4.61 -12.99
CA TRP A 357 0.30 5.43 -13.63
C TRP A 357 1.00 6.41 -12.67
N GLU A 358 0.23 7.25 -11.98
CA GLU A 358 0.75 8.31 -11.07
C GLU A 358 0.30 8.11 -9.61
N GLY A 359 -0.22 6.92 -9.30
CA GLY A 359 -0.70 6.61 -7.96
C GLY A 359 -1.17 5.18 -7.81
N GLY A 360 -2.16 4.99 -6.96
CA GLY A 360 -2.63 3.67 -6.59
C GLY A 360 -3.23 3.68 -5.20
N TYR A 361 -3.40 2.49 -4.65
CA TYR A 361 -3.96 2.33 -3.31
C TYR A 361 -3.62 0.95 -2.78
N ASP A 362 -3.54 0.87 -1.46
CA ASP A 362 -3.47 -0.38 -0.74
C ASP A 362 -4.83 -0.62 -0.08
N GLN A 363 -5.26 -1.88 -0.04
CA GLN A 363 -6.60 -2.27 0.38
C GLN A 363 -6.59 -3.60 1.11
N VAL A 364 -7.46 -3.74 2.09
CA VAL A 364 -7.62 -4.96 2.90
C VAL A 364 -8.99 -5.56 2.68
N TYR A 365 -9.02 -6.88 2.47
CA TYR A 365 -10.24 -7.67 2.44
C TYR A 365 -10.33 -8.53 3.70
N ALA A 366 -11.47 -8.53 4.38
CA ALA A 366 -11.78 -9.40 5.51
C ALA A 366 -13.08 -10.17 5.26
N GLN A 367 -13.27 -11.32 5.90
CA GLN A 367 -14.54 -12.04 5.81
C GLN A 367 -15.58 -11.45 6.75
N ASN A 368 -16.79 -11.21 6.23
CA ASN A 368 -17.94 -10.91 7.07
C ASN A 368 -18.54 -12.18 7.73
N GLN A 369 -19.60 -11.99 8.51
CA GLN A 369 -20.27 -13.08 9.23
C GLN A 369 -20.88 -14.16 8.31
N GLN A 370 -21.07 -13.85 7.03
CA GLN A 370 -21.58 -14.79 6.02
C GLN A 370 -20.45 -15.53 5.29
N GLY A 371 -19.19 -15.31 5.65
CA GLY A 371 -18.02 -15.95 5.01
C GLY A 371 -17.69 -15.35 3.64
N THR A 372 -18.16 -14.14 3.35
CA THR A 372 -17.85 -13.43 2.11
C THR A 372 -16.82 -12.36 2.39
N TYR A 373 -15.76 -12.30 1.57
CA TYR A 373 -14.75 -11.26 1.69
C TYR A 373 -15.29 -9.90 1.23
N GLU A 374 -15.04 -8.85 2.00
CA GLU A 374 -15.38 -7.48 1.66
C GLU A 374 -14.23 -6.53 1.99
N VAL A 375 -14.25 -5.36 1.36
CA VAL A 375 -13.26 -4.33 1.61
C VAL A 375 -13.49 -3.73 2.99
N VAL A 376 -12.46 -3.67 3.82
CA VAL A 376 -12.58 -3.14 5.20
C VAL A 376 -11.65 -1.98 5.51
N MET A 377 -10.53 -1.88 4.79
CA MET A 377 -9.59 -0.76 4.94
C MET A 377 -8.97 -0.40 3.58
N ARG A 378 -8.62 0.88 3.43
CA ARG A 378 -8.01 1.42 2.23
C ARG A 378 -7.15 2.64 2.56
N SER A 379 -6.03 2.76 1.84
CA SER A 379 -5.21 3.97 1.79
C SER A 379 -4.81 4.28 0.36
N ASN A 380 -4.96 5.52 -0.10
CA ASN A 380 -4.50 5.90 -1.43
C ASN A 380 -3.03 6.33 -1.42
N SER A 381 -2.37 6.22 -2.57
CA SER A 381 -1.00 6.69 -2.78
C SER A 381 -0.86 7.35 -4.14
N GLY A 382 0.10 8.27 -4.27
CA GLY A 382 0.29 9.08 -5.48
C GLY A 382 -0.42 10.43 -5.45
N ILE A 383 -0.27 11.17 -6.56
CA ILE A 383 -0.65 12.58 -6.71
C ILE A 383 -2.14 12.78 -6.87
#